data_AF-A0A7R8H225-F1
#
_entry.id   AF-A0A7R8H225-F1
#
_cell.length_a   1.000
_cell.length_b   1.000
_cell.length_c   1.000
_cell.angle_alpha   90.00
_cell.angle_beta   90.00
_cell.angle_gamma   90.00
#
_symmetry.space_group_name_H-M   'P 1'
#
loop_
_entity.id
_entity.type
_entity.pdbx_description
1 polymer ?
#
loop_
_entity_poly.entity_id
_entity_poly.type
_entity_poly.pdbx_seq_one_letter_code
_entity_poly.pdbx_strand_id
1 'polypeptide(L)'
;MTEGHVISFEFQCGIVRDRVLMDSAELTLKSLKEKACQFLEDKVPEHGIKRLSERLLLYRHDHGSSNVLQIINAVTDILEDTIVEIVVNAQHLSHEDIEIRPHSLSIHSYKTPTFCHFCGEMLFGMFKQGLKCEGCGLNFHKRCVFKIPNDCSYRKKRVSSIVGSSNSTNSLVSSASLCSSNLDNSYLLSPFRDGSLSPATSKKRSVQCQLYQSF
;
A
#
# COMPACT_ATOMS: atom_id res chain seq x y z
N MET A 1 -19.46 -25.80 -38.08
CA MET A 1 -18.84 -26.18 -36.79
C MET A 1 -17.42 -25.63 -36.87
N THR A 2 -17.17 -24.46 -36.31
CA THR A 2 -15.80 -23.92 -36.23
C THR A 2 -15.12 -24.65 -35.08
N GLU A 3 -14.22 -25.58 -35.37
CA GLU A 3 -13.37 -26.18 -34.34
C GLU A 3 -12.55 -25.06 -33.71
N GLY A 4 -12.77 -24.81 -32.41
CA GLY A 4 -11.97 -23.85 -31.65
C GLY A 4 -10.55 -24.37 -31.57
N HIS A 5 -9.60 -23.60 -32.13
CA HIS A 5 -8.18 -23.94 -32.05
C HIS A 5 -7.64 -23.44 -30.72
N VAL A 6 -7.19 -24.34 -29.85
CA VAL A 6 -6.62 -24.00 -28.54
C VAL A 6 -5.12 -23.77 -28.71
N ILE A 7 -4.65 -22.61 -28.26
CA ILE A 7 -3.23 -22.24 -28.27
C ILE A 7 -2.65 -22.49 -26.87
N SER A 8 -1.48 -23.12 -26.84
CA SER A 8 -0.69 -23.36 -25.64
C SER A 8 0.50 -22.39 -25.57
N PHE A 9 0.67 -21.67 -24.47
CA PHE A 9 1.82 -20.79 -24.24
C PHE A 9 2.19 -20.76 -22.74
N GLU A 10 3.27 -20.07 -22.38
CA GLU A 10 3.72 -19.96 -20.98
C GLU A 10 3.74 -18.51 -20.49
N PHE A 11 3.22 -18.28 -19.29
CA PHE A 11 3.52 -17.06 -18.55
C PHE A 11 4.77 -17.26 -17.70
N GLN A 12 5.59 -16.21 -17.64
CA GLN A 12 6.76 -16.14 -16.78
C GLN A 12 6.75 -14.85 -15.96
N CYS A 13 7.09 -14.94 -14.68
CA CYS A 13 7.42 -13.80 -13.84
C CYS A 13 8.60 -14.16 -12.94
N GLY A 14 9.78 -13.62 -13.24
CA GLY A 14 11.02 -14.01 -12.56
C GLY A 14 11.31 -15.50 -12.75
N ILE A 15 11.35 -16.28 -11.67
CA ILE A 15 11.58 -17.74 -11.73
C ILE A 15 10.29 -18.56 -11.82
N VAL A 16 9.13 -17.92 -11.67
CA VAL A 16 7.84 -18.59 -11.66
C VAL A 16 7.33 -18.68 -13.09
N ARG A 17 6.91 -19.88 -13.49
CA ARG A 17 6.30 -20.14 -14.80
C ARG A 17 5.02 -20.94 -14.64
N ASP A 18 4.06 -20.72 -15.53
CA ASP A 18 2.85 -21.53 -15.61
C ASP A 18 2.36 -21.60 -17.05
N ARG A 19 1.96 -22.80 -17.45
CA ARG A 19 1.46 -23.06 -18.80
C ARG A 19 -0.01 -22.66 -18.88
N VAL A 20 -0.37 -21.98 -19.96
CA VAL A 20 -1.72 -21.47 -20.19
C VAL A 20 -2.26 -22.05 -21.49
N LEU A 21 -3.53 -22.47 -21.43
CA LEU A 21 -4.32 -22.93 -22.55
C LEU A 21 -5.45 -21.93 -22.78
N MET A 22 -5.57 -21.40 -24.00
CA MET A 22 -6.65 -20.48 -24.37
C MET A 22 -7.20 -20.82 -25.75
N ASP A 23 -8.51 -20.65 -25.93
CA ASP A 23 -9.10 -20.70 -27.26
C ASP A 23 -8.63 -19.48 -28.06
N SER A 24 -8.09 -19.71 -29.26
CA SER A 24 -7.72 -18.68 -30.23
C SER A 24 -8.86 -17.69 -30.51
N ALA A 25 -10.11 -18.14 -30.47
CA ALA A 25 -11.29 -17.29 -30.68
C ALA A 25 -11.55 -16.31 -29.52
N GLU A 26 -11.12 -16.66 -28.30
CA GLU A 26 -11.26 -15.83 -27.11
C GLU A 26 -10.02 -14.96 -26.85
N LEU A 27 -8.92 -15.25 -27.54
CA LEU A 27 -7.63 -14.59 -27.35
C LEU A 27 -7.67 -13.13 -27.83
N THR A 28 -7.83 -12.25 -26.85
CA THR A 28 -7.71 -10.79 -26.98
C THR A 28 -6.61 -10.27 -26.04
N LEU A 29 -6.02 -9.10 -26.34
CA LEU A 29 -5.05 -8.47 -25.41
C LEU A 29 -5.63 -8.25 -24.02
N LYS A 30 -6.94 -7.97 -23.93
CA LYS A 30 -7.67 -7.85 -22.67
C LYS A 30 -7.70 -9.18 -21.92
N SER A 31 -8.17 -10.25 -22.56
CA SER A 31 -8.22 -11.59 -21.94
C SER A 31 -6.84 -12.10 -21.53
N LEU A 32 -5.80 -11.78 -22.31
CA LEU A 32 -4.42 -12.13 -22.02
C LEU A 32 -3.93 -11.40 -20.75
N LYS A 33 -4.21 -10.09 -20.63
CA LYS A 33 -3.92 -9.33 -19.40
C LYS A 33 -4.70 -9.84 -18.20
N GLU A 34 -5.98 -10.18 -18.36
CA GLU A 34 -6.79 -10.75 -17.28
C GLU A 34 -6.22 -12.09 -16.79
N LYS A 35 -5.78 -12.95 -17.71
CA LYS A 35 -5.09 -14.20 -17.36
C LYS A 35 -3.73 -13.98 -16.71
N ALA A 36 -2.97 -12.97 -17.13
CA ALA A 36 -1.72 -12.57 -16.47
C ALA A 36 -1.97 -12.05 -15.04
N CYS A 37 -3.04 -11.29 -14.81
CA CYS A 37 -3.45 -10.90 -13.46
C CYS A 37 -3.78 -12.12 -12.60
N GLN A 38 -4.59 -13.04 -13.12
CA GLN A 38 -4.96 -14.28 -12.42
C GLN A 38 -3.72 -15.10 -12.06
N PHE A 39 -2.77 -15.25 -12.98
CA PHE A 39 -1.49 -15.92 -12.73
C PHE A 39 -0.73 -15.31 -11.55
N LEU A 40 -0.67 -13.97 -11.45
CA LEU A 40 0.00 -13.30 -10.35
C LEU A 40 -0.76 -13.43 -9.02
N GLU A 41 -2.09 -13.39 -9.05
CA GLU A 41 -2.92 -13.62 -7.86
C GLU A 41 -2.73 -15.03 -7.29
N ASP A 42 -2.66 -16.03 -8.18
CA ASP A 42 -2.53 -17.45 -7.81
C ASP A 42 -1.10 -17.82 -7.38
N LYS A 43 -0.09 -17.36 -8.13
CA LYS A 43 1.32 -17.78 -7.91
C LYS A 43 2.10 -16.81 -7.04
N VAL A 44 1.64 -15.57 -6.89
CA VAL A 44 2.27 -14.52 -6.08
C VAL A 44 1.21 -13.85 -5.19
N PRO A 45 0.63 -14.60 -4.23
CA PRO A 45 -0.32 -14.04 -3.28
C PRO A 45 0.34 -12.94 -2.45
N GLU A 46 -0.46 -11.98 -1.96
CA GLU A 46 0.02 -10.84 -1.16
C GLU A 46 1.02 -9.91 -1.88
N HIS A 47 1.04 -9.90 -3.21
CA HIS A 47 1.90 -9.02 -4.01
C HIS A 47 1.70 -7.52 -3.71
N GLY A 48 0.56 -7.11 -3.14
CA GLY A 48 0.32 -5.74 -2.65
C GLY A 48 0.17 -4.69 -3.76
N ILE A 49 0.05 -5.10 -5.02
CA ILE A 49 -0.07 -4.23 -6.19
C ILE A 49 -1.55 -3.91 -6.43
N LYS A 50 -1.91 -2.64 -6.31
CA LYS A 50 -3.24 -2.15 -6.72
C LYS A 50 -3.27 -1.91 -8.22
N ARG A 51 -4.47 -2.05 -8.82
CA ARG A 51 -4.72 -1.82 -10.26
C ARG A 51 -3.73 -2.60 -11.15
N LEU A 52 -3.57 -3.88 -10.87
CA LEU A 52 -2.60 -4.75 -11.53
C LEU A 52 -2.71 -4.69 -13.07
N SER A 53 -3.92 -4.79 -13.61
CA SER A 53 -4.20 -4.74 -15.06
C SER A 53 -3.68 -3.49 -15.78
N GLU A 54 -3.60 -2.36 -15.09
CA GLU A 54 -3.09 -1.07 -15.62
C GLU A 54 -1.56 -1.01 -15.59
N ARG A 55 -0.93 -1.81 -14.73
CA ARG A 55 0.52 -1.78 -14.48
C ARG A 55 1.29 -2.91 -15.15
N LEU A 56 0.58 -3.93 -15.64
CA LEU A 56 1.21 -5.04 -16.35
C LEU A 56 1.63 -4.65 -17.77
N LEU A 57 2.89 -4.93 -18.04
CA LEU A 57 3.48 -4.97 -19.37
C LEU A 57 3.77 -6.43 -19.71
N LEU A 58 3.41 -6.84 -20.92
CA LEU A 58 3.62 -8.20 -21.41
C LEU A 58 4.66 -8.15 -22.53
N TYR A 59 5.68 -8.98 -22.40
CA TYR A 59 6.74 -9.12 -23.39
C TYR A 59 6.80 -10.56 -23.88
N ARG A 60 7.05 -10.75 -25.18
CA ARG A 60 7.44 -12.05 -25.71
C ARG A 60 8.96 -12.18 -25.70
N HIS A 61 9.44 -13.41 -25.54
CA HIS A 61 10.83 -13.73 -25.75
C HIS A 61 11.09 -14.03 -27.23
N ASP A 62 11.92 -13.23 -27.88
CA ASP A 62 12.41 -13.47 -29.24
C ASP A 62 13.94 -13.66 -29.20
N HIS A 63 14.37 -14.92 -29.22
CA HIS A 63 15.79 -15.29 -29.21
C HIS A 63 16.50 -15.07 -30.55
N GLY A 64 15.77 -14.75 -31.63
CA GLY A 64 16.34 -14.39 -32.93
C GLY A 64 16.69 -12.91 -33.05
N SER A 65 16.22 -12.09 -32.11
CA SER A 65 16.39 -10.64 -32.05
C SER A 65 17.49 -10.25 -31.08
N SER A 66 18.22 -9.16 -31.37
CA SER A 66 19.16 -8.56 -30.42
C SER A 66 18.47 -8.03 -29.15
N ASN A 67 17.19 -7.65 -29.29
CA ASN A 67 16.31 -7.30 -28.18
C ASN A 67 15.45 -8.53 -27.84
N VAL A 68 15.91 -9.32 -26.87
CA VAL A 68 15.27 -10.60 -26.52
C VAL A 68 13.84 -10.39 -25.99
N LEU A 69 13.57 -9.27 -25.32
CA LEU A 69 12.24 -8.91 -24.83
C LEU A 69 11.57 -7.93 -25.79
N GLN A 70 10.51 -8.38 -26.47
CA GLN A 70 9.71 -7.54 -27.35
C GLN A 70 8.32 -7.35 -26.76
N ILE A 71 7.85 -6.10 -26.69
CA ILE A 71 6.52 -5.81 -26.14
C ILE A 71 5.43 -6.43 -27.03
N ILE A 72 4.44 -7.05 -26.41
CA ILE A 72 3.29 -7.63 -27.13
C ILE A 72 2.30 -6.50 -27.41
N ASN A 73 2.14 -6.15 -28.69
CA ASN A 73 1.22 -5.11 -29.14
C ASN A 73 -0.01 -5.69 -29.86
N ALA A 74 0.06 -6.95 -30.29
CA ALA A 74 -1.03 -7.64 -30.96
C ALA A 74 -1.14 -9.10 -30.48
N VAL A 75 -2.34 -9.67 -30.51
CA VAL A 75 -2.53 -11.09 -30.16
C VAL A 75 -1.87 -12.04 -31.14
N THR A 76 -1.60 -11.59 -32.37
CA THR A 76 -0.83 -12.35 -33.37
C THR A 76 0.62 -12.59 -32.94
N ASP A 77 1.11 -11.86 -31.93
CA ASP A 77 2.43 -12.08 -31.34
C ASP A 77 2.46 -13.30 -30.41
N ILE A 78 1.30 -13.85 -30.05
CA ILE A 78 1.15 -15.03 -29.20
C ILE A 78 0.93 -16.24 -30.09
N LEU A 79 1.96 -17.07 -30.20
CA LEU A 79 1.94 -18.34 -30.91
C LEU A 79 2.11 -19.50 -29.93
N GLU A 80 2.01 -20.72 -30.45
CA GLU A 80 2.27 -21.92 -29.67
C GLU A 80 3.68 -21.90 -29.08
N ASP A 81 3.79 -22.30 -27.82
CA ASP A 81 5.01 -22.31 -26.99
C ASP A 81 5.67 -20.93 -26.80
N THR A 82 4.95 -19.83 -27.07
CA THR A 82 5.44 -18.47 -26.77
C THR A 82 5.65 -18.31 -25.27
N ILE A 83 6.79 -17.75 -24.88
CA ILE A 83 7.04 -17.33 -23.49
C ILE A 83 6.66 -15.86 -23.35
N VAL A 84 5.64 -15.61 -22.52
CA VAL A 84 5.15 -14.28 -22.19
C VAL A 84 5.68 -13.87 -20.82
N GLU A 85 6.68 -13.00 -20.80
CA GLU A 85 7.21 -12.38 -19.58
C GLU A 85 6.24 -11.29 -19.09
N ILE A 86 5.81 -11.45 -17.85
CA ILE A 86 4.95 -10.52 -17.13
C ILE A 86 5.83 -9.58 -16.32
N VAL A 87 5.85 -8.31 -16.73
CA VAL A 87 6.61 -7.25 -16.06
C VAL A 87 5.64 -6.27 -15.41
N VAL A 88 5.82 -6.01 -14.12
CA VAL A 88 5.04 -5.01 -13.39
C VAL A 88 5.76 -3.67 -13.47
N ASN A 89 5.12 -2.66 -14.07
CA ASN A 89 5.66 -1.32 -14.11
C ASN A 89 5.58 -0.65 -12.72
N ALA A 90 6.74 -0.45 -12.09
CA ALA A 90 6.85 0.26 -10.82
C ALA A 90 6.77 1.80 -10.95
N GLN A 91 6.91 2.35 -12.15
CA GLN A 91 6.98 3.80 -12.40
C GLN A 91 5.61 4.49 -12.34
N HIS A 92 4.51 3.72 -12.27
CA HIS A 92 3.17 4.25 -12.01
C HIS A 92 2.76 4.14 -10.54
N LEU A 93 3.73 4.22 -9.63
CA LEU A 93 3.47 4.72 -8.28
C LEU A 93 3.32 6.24 -8.36
N SER A 94 2.29 6.72 -9.08
CA SER A 94 1.82 8.07 -8.84
C SER A 94 1.44 8.15 -7.36
N HIS A 95 1.58 9.34 -6.79
CA HIS A 95 1.44 9.68 -5.37
C HIS A 95 0.11 9.25 -4.69
N GLU A 96 -0.76 8.51 -5.40
CA GLU A 96 -2.03 7.98 -4.93
C GLU A 96 -1.99 6.50 -4.50
N ASP A 97 -0.94 5.73 -4.84
CA ASP A 97 -0.95 4.28 -4.61
C ASP A 97 -0.05 3.78 -3.46
N ILE A 98 0.77 4.64 -2.86
CA ILE A 98 1.11 4.51 -1.45
C ILE A 98 0.40 5.68 -0.77
N GLU A 99 -0.77 5.43 -0.19
CA GLU A 99 -1.36 6.39 0.73
C GLU A 99 -0.54 6.36 2.03
N ILE A 100 0.70 6.86 1.97
CA ILE A 100 1.52 7.21 3.13
C ILE A 100 0.73 8.32 3.80
N ARG A 101 -0.07 7.97 4.80
CA ARG A 101 -0.85 8.95 5.54
C ARG A 101 -0.15 9.21 6.86
N PRO A 102 0.75 10.21 6.91
CA PRO A 102 1.39 10.57 8.16
C PRO A 102 0.33 11.04 9.17
N HIS A 103 0.56 10.75 10.44
CA HIS A 103 -0.26 11.28 11.51
C HIS A 103 -0.11 12.81 11.58
N SER A 104 -1.22 13.56 11.46
CA SER A 104 -1.23 14.99 11.81
C SER A 104 -1.21 15.13 13.33
N LEU A 105 -0.02 15.31 13.90
CA LEU A 105 0.21 15.32 15.35
C LEU A 105 0.26 16.74 15.90
N SER A 106 -0.56 17.02 16.91
CA SER A 106 -0.54 18.29 17.65
C SER A 106 -0.24 18.05 19.13
N ILE A 107 0.40 19.03 19.78
CA ILE A 107 0.73 18.98 21.22
C ILE A 107 -0.56 19.04 22.03
N HIS A 108 -0.75 18.09 22.94
CA HIS A 108 -1.96 17.97 23.72
C HIS A 108 -1.70 17.83 25.23
N SER A 109 -2.56 18.46 26.03
CA SER A 109 -2.59 18.32 27.49
C SER A 109 -3.71 17.37 27.88
N TYR A 110 -3.36 16.24 28.49
CA TYR A 110 -4.31 15.21 28.92
C TYR A 110 -4.80 15.48 30.35
N LYS A 111 -6.10 15.27 30.58
CA LYS A 111 -6.74 15.41 31.91
C LYS A 111 -6.71 14.11 32.73
N THR A 112 -6.38 12.98 32.09
CA THR A 112 -6.34 11.65 32.69
C THR A 112 -5.03 10.94 32.30
N PRO A 113 -4.56 9.96 33.10
CA PRO A 113 -3.41 9.14 32.74
C PRO A 113 -3.61 8.51 31.36
N THR A 114 -2.72 8.83 30.43
CA THR A 114 -2.81 8.42 29.02
C THR A 114 -1.51 7.74 28.62
N PHE A 115 -1.60 6.70 27.79
CA PHE A 115 -0.45 5.91 27.36
C PHE A 115 -0.12 6.15 25.89
N CYS A 116 1.16 6.03 25.57
CA CYS A 116 1.66 6.10 24.21
C CYS A 116 1.31 4.83 23.45
N HIS A 117 0.68 4.96 22.28
CA HIS A 117 0.27 3.82 21.46
C HIS A 117 1.44 3.12 20.76
N PHE A 118 2.62 3.75 20.74
CA PHE A 118 3.83 3.18 20.16
C PHE A 118 4.64 2.36 21.17
N CYS A 119 4.98 2.93 22.33
CA CYS A 119 5.83 2.25 23.33
C CYS A 119 5.07 1.67 24.53
N GLY A 120 3.77 1.92 24.63
CA GLY A 120 2.92 1.42 25.73
C GLY A 120 3.10 2.14 27.08
N GLU A 121 4.06 3.05 27.20
CA GLU A 121 4.35 3.76 28.45
C GLU A 121 3.48 5.01 28.66
N MET A 122 3.33 5.44 29.91
CA MET A 122 2.53 6.60 30.29
C MET A 122 3.14 7.93 29.79
N LEU A 123 2.27 8.86 29.39
CA LEU A 123 2.62 10.25 29.06
C LEU A 123 2.73 11.06 30.36
N PHE A 124 3.95 11.25 30.86
CA PHE A 124 4.20 11.97 32.12
C PHE A 124 4.22 13.50 31.96
N GLY A 125 3.78 14.21 33.02
CA GLY A 125 3.87 15.67 33.14
C GLY A 125 2.55 16.36 33.50
N MET A 126 2.62 17.60 33.98
CA MET A 126 1.43 18.39 34.36
C MET A 126 0.67 18.97 33.15
N PHE A 127 1.39 19.35 32.09
CA PHE A 127 0.82 19.89 30.86
C PHE A 127 1.61 19.42 29.62
N LYS A 128 0.97 19.43 28.44
CA LYS A 128 1.61 19.14 27.14
C LYS A 128 2.43 17.83 27.15
N GLN A 129 1.90 16.79 27.79
CA GLN A 129 2.60 15.54 28.08
C GLN A 129 2.96 14.75 26.81
N GLY A 130 2.21 14.95 25.73
CA GLY A 130 2.41 14.22 24.49
C GLY A 130 1.76 14.88 23.29
N LEU A 131 1.68 14.10 22.23
CA LEU A 131 1.12 14.46 20.95
C LEU A 131 -0.14 13.64 20.71
N LYS A 132 -1.11 14.22 20.02
CA LYS A 132 -2.35 13.57 19.62
C LYS A 132 -2.53 13.70 18.12
N CYS A 133 -2.88 12.61 17.46
CA CYS A 133 -3.22 12.68 16.05
C CYS A 133 -4.64 13.21 15.87
N GLU A 134 -4.82 14.25 15.05
CA GLU A 134 -6.13 14.82 14.74
C GLU A 134 -7.00 13.87 13.88
N GLY A 135 -6.34 12.98 13.12
CA GLY A 135 -7.00 12.03 12.24
C GLY A 135 -7.51 10.77 12.91
N CYS A 136 -6.61 10.00 13.53
CA CYS A 136 -6.95 8.72 14.16
C CYS A 136 -7.19 8.83 15.67
N GLY A 137 -6.85 9.95 16.30
CA GLY A 137 -7.04 10.17 17.75
C GLY A 137 -6.01 9.46 18.64
N LEU A 138 -5.03 8.77 18.07
CA LEU A 138 -3.97 8.09 18.83
C LEU A 138 -3.01 9.09 19.49
N ASN A 139 -2.43 8.66 20.60
CA ASN A 139 -1.58 9.47 21.48
C ASN A 139 -0.14 8.93 21.49
N PHE A 140 0.86 9.82 21.42
CA PHE A 140 2.27 9.45 21.31
C PHE A 140 3.19 10.37 22.13
N HIS A 141 4.35 9.88 22.58
CA HIS A 141 5.40 10.76 23.12
C HIS A 141 6.07 11.55 22.00
N LYS A 142 6.66 12.69 22.37
CA LYS A 142 7.55 13.48 21.48
C LYS A 142 8.71 12.65 20.92
N ARG A 143 9.29 11.76 21.73
CA ARG A 143 10.38 10.85 21.32
C ARG A 143 9.94 9.69 20.43
N CYS A 144 8.66 9.33 20.46
CA CYS A 144 8.14 8.18 19.72
C CYS A 144 7.80 8.54 18.28
N VAL A 145 7.51 9.82 17.99
CA VAL A 145 7.05 10.30 16.68
C VAL A 145 7.87 9.76 15.51
N PHE A 146 9.19 9.81 15.62
CA PHE A 146 10.11 9.41 14.55
C PHE A 146 10.13 7.91 14.29
N LYS A 147 9.52 7.10 15.15
CA LYS A 147 9.46 5.64 15.05
C LYS A 147 8.08 5.11 14.67
N ILE A 148 7.08 5.97 14.55
CA ILE A 148 5.70 5.56 14.24
C ILE A 148 5.58 5.29 12.73
N PRO A 149 4.90 4.21 12.31
CA PRO A 149 4.57 3.99 10.90
C PRO A 149 3.65 5.10 10.34
N ASN A 150 3.72 5.35 9.02
CA ASN A 150 2.93 6.38 8.36
C ASN A 150 1.57 5.85 7.85
N ASP A 151 0.82 5.17 8.72
CA ASP A 151 -0.41 4.42 8.42
C ASP A 151 -1.67 4.99 9.11
N CYS A 152 -1.82 6.32 9.14
CA CYS A 152 -2.93 6.98 9.82
C CYS A 152 -4.31 6.60 9.23
N SER A 153 -5.15 5.95 10.04
CA SER A 153 -6.53 5.59 9.70
C SER A 153 -7.52 6.75 9.88
N TYR A 154 -7.30 7.90 9.22
CA TYR A 154 -8.12 9.12 9.33
C TYR A 154 -9.63 8.82 9.38
N ARG A 155 -10.26 9.03 10.55
CA ARG A 155 -11.72 8.95 10.68
C ARG A 155 -12.24 10.38 10.55
N LYS A 156 -12.80 10.73 9.38
CA LYS A 156 -13.61 11.95 9.23
C LYS A 156 -14.70 11.92 10.30
N LYS A 157 -14.53 12.63 11.41
CA LYS A 157 -15.64 12.92 12.31
C LYS A 157 -16.60 13.81 11.54
N ARG A 158 -17.67 13.24 10.99
CA ARG A 158 -18.81 14.04 10.53
C ARG A 158 -19.33 14.78 11.76
N VAL A 159 -19.19 16.10 11.75
CA VAL A 159 -19.87 16.95 12.72
C VAL A 159 -21.29 17.09 12.21
N SER A 160 -22.20 16.22 12.67
CA SER A 160 -23.64 16.39 12.42
C SER A 160 -24.16 17.51 13.31
N SER A 161 -24.40 18.66 12.71
CA SER A 161 -25.17 19.77 13.28
C SER A 161 -26.65 19.38 13.34
N ILE A 162 -27.20 19.12 14.53
CA ILE A 162 -28.65 19.15 14.78
C ILE A 162 -28.94 19.89 16.08
N VAL A 163 -29.76 20.93 15.94
CA VAL A 163 -30.38 21.76 16.96
C VAL A 163 -31.52 20.99 17.63
N GLY A 164 -31.55 21.02 18.97
CA GLY A 164 -32.70 20.97 19.90
C GLY A 164 -33.89 20.02 19.68
N SER A 165 -34.09 19.05 20.58
CA SER A 165 -35.06 19.17 21.70
C SER A 165 -35.49 17.81 22.32
N SER A 166 -35.45 17.79 23.66
CA SER A 166 -36.26 17.04 24.64
C SER A 166 -36.22 15.50 24.79
N ASN A 167 -35.68 15.13 25.97
CA ASN A 167 -36.13 14.18 27.00
C ASN A 167 -36.06 12.63 26.81
N SER A 168 -35.15 12.08 27.63
CA SER A 168 -35.33 10.97 28.59
C SER A 168 -34.84 9.55 28.24
N THR A 169 -33.95 9.11 29.15
CA THR A 169 -33.56 7.75 29.58
C THR A 169 -32.41 7.00 28.89
N ASN A 170 -31.49 6.58 29.77
CA ASN A 170 -30.57 5.45 29.76
C ASN A 170 -29.36 5.38 28.81
N SER A 171 -28.22 5.14 29.48
CA SER A 171 -27.04 4.37 29.05
C SER A 171 -26.05 4.99 28.04
N LEU A 172 -24.80 5.01 28.51
CA LEU A 172 -23.54 4.81 27.79
C LEU A 172 -23.05 5.95 26.86
N VAL A 173 -21.71 6.06 26.91
CA VAL A 173 -20.75 6.72 26.01
C VAL A 173 -20.65 8.25 25.95
N SER A 174 -19.41 8.68 26.19
CA SER A 174 -18.65 9.77 25.56
C SER A 174 -19.23 11.19 25.57
N SER A 175 -18.49 12.12 26.16
CA SER A 175 -18.62 13.54 25.83
C SER A 175 -17.28 14.26 25.81
N ALA A 176 -17.14 15.06 24.75
CA ALA A 176 -16.00 15.80 24.29
C ALA A 176 -15.87 17.17 24.97
N SER A 177 -14.81 17.92 24.66
CA SER A 177 -14.81 19.38 24.78
C SER A 177 -13.96 20.00 23.66
N LEU A 178 -14.50 21.05 23.04
CA LEU A 178 -13.99 21.86 21.92
C LEU A 178 -13.54 23.24 22.42
N CYS A 179 -12.50 23.82 21.80
CA CYS A 179 -12.23 25.25 21.48
C CYS A 179 -10.70 25.42 21.24
N SER A 180 -10.13 26.40 20.53
CA SER A 180 -10.51 27.34 19.46
C SER A 180 -9.19 27.98 18.94
N SER A 181 -9.07 28.13 17.62
CA SER A 181 -8.40 29.19 16.81
C SER A 181 -6.92 29.64 17.01
N ASN A 182 -6.19 29.61 15.88
CA ASN A 182 -5.18 30.56 15.33
C ASN A 182 -3.79 30.75 16.01
N LEU A 183 -2.70 30.43 15.29
CA LEU A 183 -1.88 31.33 14.44
C LEU A 183 -0.55 30.64 14.09
N ASP A 184 -0.07 30.91 12.87
CA ASP A 184 1.17 30.45 12.26
C ASP A 184 2.43 30.57 13.14
N ASN A 185 3.28 29.55 13.13
CA ASN A 185 4.69 29.75 12.82
C ASN A 185 5.41 28.42 12.50
N SER A 186 5.97 28.41 11.30
CA SER A 186 7.10 27.59 10.86
C SER A 186 8.25 27.67 11.86
N TYR A 187 9.09 26.63 11.96
CA TYR A 187 10.57 26.67 11.99
C TYR A 187 11.12 25.25 12.22
N LEU A 188 11.55 24.66 11.10
CA LEU A 188 12.75 23.87 10.88
C LEU A 188 13.30 22.98 12.02
N LEU A 189 13.17 21.67 11.79
CA LEU A 189 14.00 20.62 12.38
C LEU A 189 15.48 20.86 12.07
N SER A 190 16.34 20.75 13.10
CA SER A 190 17.76 20.46 12.93
C SER A 190 18.07 19.08 13.53
N PRO A 191 18.97 18.28 12.92
CA PRO A 191 19.29 16.94 13.40
C PRO A 191 20.60 16.94 14.22
N PHE A 192 20.61 16.22 15.34
CA PHE A 192 21.86 15.79 15.97
C PHE A 192 21.80 14.30 16.39
N ARG A 193 22.82 13.60 15.89
CA ARG A 193 23.41 12.27 16.17
C ARG A 193 23.58 11.97 17.67
N ASP A 194 23.82 10.76 18.19
CA ASP A 194 24.33 9.47 17.72
C ASP A 194 23.91 8.37 18.75
N GLY A 195 24.09 7.08 18.43
CA GLY A 195 24.36 6.06 19.47
C GLY A 195 23.50 4.77 19.47
N SER A 196 23.89 3.82 18.61
CA SER A 196 24.08 2.37 18.86
C SER A 196 23.16 1.58 19.81
N LEU A 197 22.47 0.55 19.30
CA LEU A 197 22.66 -0.89 19.60
C LEU A 197 21.49 -1.72 19.02
N SER A 198 21.82 -2.73 18.21
CA SER A 198 20.93 -3.82 17.80
C SER A 198 20.76 -4.84 18.93
N PRO A 199 19.70 -5.66 18.93
CA PRO A 199 19.90 -7.04 18.49
C PRO A 199 18.80 -7.59 17.57
N ALA A 200 19.18 -8.64 16.86
CA ALA A 200 18.53 -9.25 15.72
C ALA A 200 17.21 -10.00 16.02
N THR A 201 16.28 -9.97 15.07
CA THR A 201 15.35 -11.09 14.79
C THR A 201 15.07 -11.20 13.29
N SER A 202 15.45 -12.37 12.75
CA SER A 202 15.02 -13.04 11.52
C SER A 202 14.55 -12.25 10.29
N LYS A 203 15.36 -12.41 9.24
CA LYS A 203 15.03 -12.24 7.81
C LYS A 203 13.60 -12.67 7.48
N LYS A 204 12.80 -11.73 6.98
CA LYS A 204 11.89 -11.95 5.86
C LYS A 204 12.31 -10.98 4.75
N ARG A 205 13.03 -11.49 3.75
CA ARG A 205 13.21 -10.74 2.50
C ARG A 205 11.82 -10.65 1.87
N SER A 206 11.27 -9.44 1.81
CA SER A 206 10.04 -9.18 1.07
C SER A 206 10.26 -9.51 -0.40
N VAL A 207 9.27 -10.17 -1.03
CA VAL A 207 9.20 -10.45 -2.47
C VAL A 207 9.33 -9.16 -3.30
N GLN A 208 9.06 -8.00 -2.69
CA GLN A 208 9.34 -6.69 -3.24
C GLN A 208 10.83 -6.44 -3.54
N CYS A 209 11.77 -7.26 -3.05
CA CYS A 209 13.16 -7.22 -3.50
C CYS A 209 13.46 -8.17 -4.68
N GLN A 210 12.64 -9.19 -4.93
CA GLN A 210 12.85 -10.15 -6.02
C GLN A 210 12.21 -9.70 -7.33
N LEU A 211 11.05 -9.03 -7.28
CA LEU A 211 10.43 -8.40 -8.46
C LEU A 211 11.24 -7.19 -8.99
N TYR A 212 12.16 -6.66 -8.18
CA TYR A 212 12.97 -5.48 -8.49
C TYR A 212 14.43 -5.82 -8.84
N GLN A 213 14.80 -7.10 -8.91
CA GLN A 213 16.19 -7.53 -9.20
C GLN A 213 16.42 -7.93 -10.67
N SER A 214 15.46 -7.69 -11.56
CA SER A 214 15.62 -7.98 -13.00
C SER A 214 16.10 -6.79 -13.83
N PHE A 215 16.47 -5.64 -13.22
CA PHE A 215 17.20 -4.54 -13.86
C PHE A 215 18.11 -3.83 -12.86
#